data_AF-A0A1B6J328-F1
#
_entry.id   AF-A0A1B6J328-F1
#
_cell.length_a   1.000
_cell.length_b   1.000
_cell.length_c   1.000
_cell.angle_alpha   90.00
_cell.angle_beta   90.00
_cell.angle_gamma   90.00
#
_symmetry.space_group_name_H-M   'P 1'
#
loop_
_entity.id
_entity.type
_entity.pdbx_description
1 polymer ?
#
loop_
_entity_poly.entity_id
_entity_poly.type
_entity_poly.pdbx_seq_one_letter_code
_entity_poly.pdbx_strand_id
1 'polypeptide(L)'
;MSGIDQIMSSDDHFDCNAFNLIHCINSVFPTEQSLSNIDDVIAQLKCSIRDVDNQISKAVHNQTNTGKDGHKALIDVQKEIKHLFFQTSEIRNKAEQSEEKVKEITKDIKHLDCAKCNLTTAITTLNHIYMLFGGLNTLRVLTVKKQYEEIVMPLEGILEVIKYFMGYN
;
A
#
# COMPACT_ATOMS: atom_id res chain seq x y z
N MET A 1 -4.68 -12.67 27.87
CA MET A 1 -5.25 -12.22 29.16
C MET A 1 -5.74 -13.44 29.94
N SER A 2 -4.83 -14.26 30.49
CA SER A 2 -5.23 -15.51 31.19
C SER A 2 -4.30 -15.88 32.36
N GLY A 3 -3.42 -14.98 32.80
CA GLY A 3 -2.46 -15.24 33.87
C GLY A 3 -2.85 -14.69 35.25
N ILE A 4 -3.88 -13.83 35.32
CA ILE A 4 -4.31 -13.18 36.57
C ILE A 4 -5.40 -13.99 37.26
N ASP A 5 -6.31 -14.62 36.51
CA ASP A 5 -7.40 -15.43 37.09
C ASP A 5 -6.91 -16.71 37.79
N GLN A 6 -5.73 -17.22 37.42
CA GLN A 6 -5.18 -18.44 38.01
C GLN A 6 -4.40 -18.22 39.31
N ILE A 7 -4.11 -16.97 39.67
CA ILE A 7 -3.44 -16.61 40.95
C ILE A 7 -4.48 -16.36 42.05
N MET A 8 -5.74 -16.09 41.70
CA MET A 8 -6.83 -15.84 42.65
C MET A 8 -7.67 -17.09 43.02
N SER A 9 -7.22 -18.29 42.63
CA SER A 9 -7.94 -19.55 42.87
C SER A 9 -7.25 -20.44 43.92
N SER A 10 -6.69 -19.86 44.97
CA SER A 10 -6.50 -20.55 46.24
C SER A 10 -7.56 -20.04 47.20
N ASP A 11 -8.26 -20.93 47.91
CA ASP A 11 -9.20 -20.60 48.99
C ASP A 11 -8.57 -19.62 50.00
N ASP A 12 -8.62 -18.32 49.71
CA ASP A 12 -8.20 -17.29 50.64
C ASP A 12 -9.34 -17.11 51.63
N HIS A 13 -9.26 -17.88 52.72
CA HIS A 13 -10.13 -17.77 53.89
C HIS A 13 -10.15 -16.36 54.51
N PHE A 14 -9.28 -15.46 54.03
CA PHE A 14 -9.13 -14.07 54.43
C PHE A 14 -9.95 -13.07 53.58
N ASP A 15 -10.48 -13.47 52.42
CA ASP A 15 -11.16 -12.56 51.47
C ASP A 15 -12.69 -12.47 51.68
N CYS A 16 -13.24 -13.23 52.63
CA CYS A 16 -14.63 -13.11 53.02
C CYS A 16 -14.81 -11.99 54.05
N ASN A 17 -15.86 -11.17 53.88
CA ASN A 17 -16.30 -10.10 54.78
C ASN A 17 -16.71 -10.57 56.21
N ALA A 18 -16.35 -11.81 56.57
CA ALA A 18 -16.64 -12.51 57.80
C ALA A 18 -15.43 -13.37 58.26
N PHE A 19 -14.21 -12.84 58.17
CA PHE A 19 -13.03 -13.50 58.75
C PHE A 19 -13.25 -13.73 60.25
N ASN A 20 -13.51 -14.99 60.64
CA ASN A 20 -13.76 -15.35 62.03
C ASN A 20 -12.44 -15.79 62.67
N LEU A 21 -11.78 -14.84 63.33
CA LEU A 21 -10.51 -15.06 64.03
C LEU A 21 -10.58 -16.22 65.03
N ILE A 22 -11.71 -16.39 65.73
CA ILE A 22 -11.91 -17.45 66.73
C ILE A 22 -11.94 -18.82 66.07
N HIS A 23 -12.65 -18.96 64.95
CA HIS A 23 -12.69 -20.21 64.17
C HIS A 23 -11.31 -20.55 63.57
N CYS A 24 -10.59 -19.54 63.07
CA CYS A 24 -9.23 -19.70 62.55
C CYS A 24 -8.24 -20.16 63.64
N ILE A 25 -8.27 -19.52 64.82
CA ILE A 25 -7.43 -19.91 65.96
C ILE A 25 -7.79 -21.32 66.44
N ASN A 26 -9.08 -21.64 66.57
CA ASN A 26 -9.52 -22.98 67.01
C ASN A 26 -9.26 -24.07 65.95
N SER A 27 -9.13 -23.70 64.67
CA SER A 27 -8.67 -24.60 63.60
C SER A 27 -7.18 -24.94 63.72
N VAL A 28 -6.37 -24.02 64.22
CA VAL A 28 -4.92 -24.20 64.37
C VAL A 28 -4.58 -24.78 65.76
N PHE A 29 -5.39 -24.47 66.78
CA PHE A 29 -5.26 -24.95 68.15
C PHE A 29 -6.61 -25.52 68.66
N PRO A 30 -6.95 -26.78 68.35
CA PRO A 30 -8.24 -27.36 68.73
C PRO A 30 -8.37 -27.71 70.22
N THR A 31 -7.24 -27.88 70.92
CA THR A 31 -7.19 -28.29 72.34
C THR A 31 -6.06 -27.57 73.08
N GLU A 32 -6.17 -27.45 74.41
CA GLU A 32 -5.13 -26.78 75.24
C GLU A 32 -3.74 -27.42 75.12
N GLN A 33 -3.66 -28.73 74.82
CA GLN A 33 -2.39 -29.41 74.58
C GLN A 33 -1.71 -28.97 73.27
N SER A 34 -2.48 -28.47 72.28
CA SER A 34 -1.94 -27.97 71.01
C SER A 34 -1.15 -26.67 71.17
N LEU A 35 -1.35 -25.93 72.27
CA LEU A 35 -0.60 -24.71 72.61
C LEU A 35 0.90 -24.97 72.85
N SER A 36 1.33 -26.23 73.06
CA SER A 36 2.75 -26.56 73.16
C SER A 36 3.55 -26.27 71.88
N ASN A 37 2.88 -26.22 70.72
CA ASN A 37 3.52 -26.05 69.41
C ASN A 37 3.38 -24.61 68.88
N ILE A 38 3.05 -23.66 69.76
CA ILE A 38 2.78 -22.27 69.39
C ILE A 38 3.97 -21.60 68.71
N ASP A 39 5.19 -21.88 69.16
CA ASP A 39 6.41 -21.31 68.59
C ASP A 39 6.66 -21.78 67.15
N ASP A 40 6.36 -23.05 66.84
CA ASP A 40 6.48 -23.62 65.50
C ASP A 40 5.45 -23.01 64.54
N VAL A 41 4.21 -22.84 65.01
CA VAL A 41 3.15 -22.19 64.23
C VAL A 41 3.47 -20.71 63.98
N ILE A 42 4.02 -20.00 64.98
CA ILE A 42 4.49 -18.62 64.81
C ILE A 42 5.64 -18.56 63.80
N ALA A 43 6.58 -19.50 63.85
CA ALA A 43 7.67 -19.57 62.88
C ALA A 43 7.15 -19.83 61.46
N GLN A 44 6.17 -20.72 61.30
CA GLN A 44 5.52 -21.00 60.02
C GLN A 44 4.76 -19.78 59.48
N LEU A 45 4.00 -19.07 60.33
CA LEU A 45 3.32 -17.82 59.97
C LEU A 45 4.31 -16.74 59.55
N LYS A 46 5.42 -16.56 60.28
CA LYS A 46 6.48 -15.61 59.91
C LYS A 46 7.12 -15.96 58.56
N CYS A 47 7.34 -17.25 58.28
CA CYS A 47 7.81 -17.71 56.98
C CYS A 47 6.78 -17.41 55.88
N SER A 48 5.50 -17.71 56.12
CA SER A 48 4.43 -17.44 55.17
C SER A 48 4.27 -15.94 54.86
N ILE A 49 4.34 -15.07 55.87
CA ILE A 49 4.34 -13.61 55.68
C ILE A 49 5.50 -13.19 54.77
N ARG A 50 6.71 -13.70 55.04
CA ARG A 50 7.89 -13.39 54.20
C ARG A 50 7.74 -13.91 52.77
N ASP A 51 7.13 -15.07 52.58
CA ASP A 51 6.90 -15.64 51.26
C ASP A 51 5.84 -14.84 50.48
N VAL A 52 4.78 -14.38 51.15
CA VAL A 52 3.78 -13.48 50.57
C VAL A 52 4.40 -12.13 50.21
N ASP A 53 5.18 -11.52 51.10
CA ASP A 53 5.90 -10.26 50.81
C ASP A 53 6.83 -10.39 49.59
N ASN A 54 7.55 -11.52 49.48
CA ASN A 54 8.38 -11.81 48.33
C ASN A 54 7.57 -11.96 47.04
N GLN A 55 6.39 -12.58 47.11
CA GLN A 55 5.48 -12.72 45.96
C GLN A 55 4.90 -11.36 45.53
N ILE A 56 4.46 -10.53 46.48
CA ILE A 56 3.98 -9.17 46.21
C ILE A 56 5.07 -8.34 45.55
N SER A 57 6.29 -8.36 46.09
CA SER A 57 7.42 -7.61 45.54
C SER A 57 7.73 -8.04 44.10
N LYS A 58 7.75 -9.35 43.83
CA LYS A 58 7.92 -9.89 42.46
C LYS A 58 6.78 -9.46 41.53
N ALA A 59 5.53 -9.54 41.98
CA ALA A 59 4.36 -9.16 41.18
C ALA A 59 4.39 -7.68 40.79
N VAL A 60 4.66 -6.79 41.75
CA VAL A 60 4.79 -5.34 41.52
C VAL A 60 5.92 -5.01 40.55
N HIS A 61 7.07 -5.67 40.71
CA HIS A 61 8.21 -5.48 39.81
C HIS A 61 7.88 -5.92 38.38
N ASN A 62 7.29 -7.11 38.23
CA ASN A 62 6.89 -7.64 36.93
C ASN A 62 5.85 -6.74 36.25
N GLN A 63 4.82 -6.27 36.99
CA GLN A 63 3.80 -5.36 36.48
C GLN A 63 4.40 -4.03 36.01
N THR A 64 5.36 -3.49 36.77
CA THR A 64 6.07 -2.25 36.41
C THR A 64 6.89 -2.42 35.13
N ASN A 65 7.61 -3.53 34.98
CA ASN A 65 8.38 -3.82 33.77
C ASN A 65 7.46 -4.04 32.56
N THR A 66 6.43 -4.87 32.68
CA THR A 66 5.46 -5.10 31.59
C THR A 66 4.76 -3.81 31.17
N GLY A 67 4.43 -2.91 32.10
CA GLY A 67 3.86 -1.60 31.79
C GLY A 67 4.82 -0.70 30.99
N LYS A 68 6.10 -0.66 31.37
CA LYS A 68 7.14 0.08 30.63
C LYS A 68 7.38 -0.48 29.24
N ASP A 69 7.45 -1.80 29.11
CA ASP A 69 7.64 -2.47 27.82
C ASP A 69 6.44 -2.26 26.89
N GLY A 70 5.21 -2.34 27.42
CA GLY A 70 3.99 -2.03 26.68
C GLY A 70 3.96 -0.57 26.19
N HIS A 71 4.34 0.38 27.05
CA HIS A 71 4.40 1.79 26.66
C HIS A 71 5.45 2.05 25.58
N LYS A 72 6.63 1.43 25.69
CA LYS A 72 7.68 1.52 24.67
C LYS A 72 7.20 0.94 23.33
N ALA A 73 6.59 -0.24 23.35
CA ALA A 73 6.04 -0.87 22.13
C ALA A 73 5.00 0.03 21.44
N LEU A 74 4.14 0.71 22.21
CA LEU A 74 3.17 1.66 21.65
C LEU A 74 3.83 2.88 21.01
N ILE A 75 4.89 3.44 21.62
CA ILE A 75 5.65 4.55 21.04
C ILE A 75 6.31 4.11 19.73
N ASP A 76 6.92 2.93 19.71
CA ASP A 76 7.57 2.38 18.52
C ASP A 76 6.54 2.17 17.40
N VAL A 77 5.38 1.58 17.70
CA VAL A 77 4.28 1.44 16.73
C VAL A 77 3.79 2.79 16.22
N GLN A 78 3.64 3.79 17.08
CA GLN A 78 3.22 5.13 16.65
C GLN A 78 4.24 5.76 15.69
N LYS A 79 5.54 5.56 15.93
CA LYS A 79 6.62 6.03 15.06
C LYS A 79 6.56 5.34 13.69
N GLU A 80 6.37 4.03 13.67
CA GLU A 80 6.25 3.27 12.42
C GLU A 80 5.01 3.69 11.61
N ILE A 81 3.87 3.95 12.27
CA ILE A 81 2.67 4.47 11.60
C ILE A 81 2.94 5.84 10.95
N LYS A 82 3.62 6.75 11.66
CA LYS A 82 3.99 8.06 11.11
C LYS A 82 4.92 7.91 9.91
N HIS A 83 5.88 7.00 9.99
CA HIS A 83 6.80 6.71 8.90
C HIS A 83 6.06 6.15 7.68
N LEU A 84 5.15 5.20 7.87
CA LEU A 84 4.29 4.66 6.79
C LEU A 84 3.45 5.76 6.15
N PHE A 85 2.83 6.65 6.94
CA PHE A 85 2.06 7.77 6.40
C PHE A 85 2.91 8.69 5.52
N PHE A 86 4.13 9.00 5.98
CA PHE A 86 5.09 9.79 5.19
C PHE A 86 5.44 9.07 3.87
N GLN A 87 5.77 7.78 3.94
CA GLN A 87 6.09 6.97 2.76
C GLN A 87 4.92 6.90 1.77
N THR A 88 3.69 6.69 2.24
CA THR A 88 2.50 6.69 1.38
C THR A 88 2.28 8.05 0.73
N SER A 89 2.48 9.15 1.45
CA SER A 89 2.36 10.49 0.88
C SER A 89 3.44 10.76 -0.17
N GLU A 90 4.67 10.31 0.05
CA GLU A 90 5.77 10.40 -0.92
C GLU A 90 5.47 9.59 -2.19
N ILE A 91 4.95 8.37 -2.05
CA ILE A 91 4.55 7.53 -3.18
C ILE A 91 3.44 8.21 -3.98
N ARG A 92 2.42 8.76 -3.31
CA ARG A 92 1.34 9.51 -3.95
C ARG A 92 1.86 10.70 -4.74
N ASN A 93 2.76 11.51 -4.15
CA ASN A 93 3.34 12.68 -4.83
C ASN A 93 4.15 12.26 -6.07
N LYS A 94 4.97 11.20 -5.95
CA LYS A 94 5.71 10.66 -7.10
C LYS A 94 4.79 10.12 -8.19
N ALA A 95 3.68 9.48 -7.82
CA ALA A 95 2.68 8.99 -8.77
C ALA A 95 2.01 10.14 -9.52
N GLU A 96 1.61 11.20 -8.82
CA GLU A 96 1.00 12.41 -9.40
C GLU A 96 1.96 13.11 -10.38
N GLN A 97 3.22 13.31 -9.98
CA GLN A 97 4.25 13.85 -10.89
C GLN A 97 4.49 12.93 -12.10
N SER A 98 4.42 11.61 -11.91
CA SER A 98 4.57 10.66 -13.02
C SER A 98 3.39 10.71 -13.97
N GLU A 99 2.17 10.87 -13.47
CA GLU A 99 0.97 11.03 -14.27
C GLU A 99 1.03 12.31 -15.12
N GLU A 100 1.44 13.43 -14.53
CA GLU A 100 1.61 14.70 -15.25
C GLU A 100 2.61 14.56 -16.40
N LYS A 101 3.77 13.95 -16.14
CA LYS A 101 4.78 13.68 -17.19
C LYS A 101 4.24 12.79 -18.31
N VAL A 102 3.52 11.71 -17.97
CA VAL A 102 2.92 10.81 -18.97
C VAL A 102 1.87 11.56 -19.81
N LYS A 103 1.11 12.47 -19.20
CA LYS A 103 0.13 13.31 -19.90
C LYS A 103 0.80 14.28 -20.88
N GLU A 104 1.93 14.86 -20.51
CA GLU A 104 2.72 15.69 -21.43
C GLU A 104 3.28 14.86 -22.60
N ILE A 105 3.89 13.71 -22.31
CA ILE A 105 4.42 12.81 -23.34
C ILE A 105 3.32 12.38 -24.32
N THR A 106 2.14 12.01 -23.83
CA THR A 106 1.02 11.60 -24.70
C THR A 106 0.45 12.75 -25.53
N LYS A 107 0.45 13.98 -24.99
CA LYS A 107 0.11 15.19 -25.76
C LYS A 107 1.11 15.42 -26.90
N ASP A 108 2.40 15.25 -26.63
CA ASP A 108 3.45 15.43 -27.65
C ASP A 108 3.39 14.34 -28.72
N ILE A 109 3.16 13.09 -28.33
CA ILE A 109 2.92 11.98 -29.27
C ILE A 109 1.75 12.31 -30.20
N LYS A 110 0.66 12.85 -29.67
CA LYS A 110 -0.49 13.27 -30.48
C LYS A 110 -0.12 14.38 -31.47
N HIS A 111 0.65 15.38 -31.03
CA HIS A 111 1.10 16.46 -31.92
C HIS A 111 2.01 15.94 -33.03
N LEU A 112 2.92 15.01 -32.69
CA LEU A 112 3.82 14.38 -33.65
C LEU A 112 3.05 13.52 -34.66
N ASP A 113 2.01 12.81 -34.23
CA ASP A 113 1.16 12.02 -35.13
C ASP A 113 0.38 12.91 -36.10
N CYS A 114 -0.19 14.02 -35.63
CA CYS A 114 -0.81 15.01 -36.50
C CYS A 114 0.19 15.59 -37.51
N ALA A 115 1.40 15.95 -37.07
CA ALA A 115 2.45 16.45 -37.96
C ALA A 115 2.86 15.40 -39.00
N LYS A 116 3.01 14.14 -38.60
CA LYS A 116 3.32 13.01 -39.50
C LYS A 116 2.22 12.79 -40.53
N CYS A 117 0.96 12.83 -40.11
CA CYS A 117 -0.20 12.71 -40.99
C CYS A 117 -0.22 13.84 -42.02
N ASN A 118 -0.05 15.09 -41.57
CA ASN A 118 0.01 16.26 -42.45
C ASN A 118 1.16 16.14 -43.46
N LEU A 119 2.35 15.74 -43.01
CA LEU A 119 3.51 15.54 -43.89
C LEU A 119 3.27 14.42 -44.90
N THR A 120 2.66 13.31 -44.47
CA THR A 120 2.35 12.19 -45.36
C THR A 120 1.35 12.61 -46.41
N THR A 121 0.28 13.33 -46.03
CA THR A 121 -0.68 13.90 -46.98
C THR A 121 0.00 14.86 -47.95
N ALA A 122 0.86 15.76 -47.47
CA ALA A 122 1.60 16.69 -48.32
C ALA A 122 2.51 15.99 -49.34
N ILE A 123 3.26 14.97 -48.90
CA ILE A 123 4.14 14.18 -49.77
C ILE A 123 3.33 13.40 -50.81
N THR A 124 2.24 12.73 -50.41
CA THR A 124 1.37 11.99 -51.33
C THR A 124 0.75 12.93 -52.36
N THR A 125 0.24 14.08 -51.91
CA THR A 125 -0.30 15.14 -52.77
C THR A 125 0.74 15.61 -53.79
N LEU A 126 1.97 15.87 -53.34
CA LEU A 126 3.07 16.29 -54.22
C LEU A 126 3.44 15.22 -55.24
N ASN A 127 3.51 13.95 -54.84
CA ASN A 127 3.77 12.83 -55.74
C ASN A 127 2.68 12.71 -56.81
N HIS A 128 1.42 12.92 -56.43
CA HIS A 128 0.30 12.93 -57.38
C HIS A 128 0.40 14.11 -58.36
N ILE A 129 0.80 15.31 -57.92
CA ILE A 129 1.08 16.44 -58.81
C ILE A 129 2.23 16.10 -59.78
N TYR A 130 3.29 15.46 -59.29
CA TYR A 130 4.41 15.03 -60.12
C TYR A 130 3.99 14.03 -61.20
N MET A 131 3.17 13.03 -60.85
CA MET A 131 2.59 12.08 -61.82
C MET A 131 1.73 12.78 -62.88
N LEU A 132 0.91 13.74 -62.46
CA LEU A 132 0.09 14.57 -63.36
C LEU A 132 0.94 15.33 -64.37
N PHE A 133 2.00 15.99 -63.91
CA PHE A 133 2.91 16.74 -64.79
C PHE A 133 3.65 15.82 -65.78
N GLY A 134 4.15 14.68 -65.30
CA GLY A 134 4.80 13.67 -66.15
C GLY A 134 3.86 13.11 -67.21
N GLY A 135 2.64 12.72 -66.82
CA GLY A 135 1.61 12.24 -67.73
C GLY A 135 1.22 13.28 -68.78
N LEU A 136 1.03 14.55 -68.38
CA LEU A 136 0.70 15.63 -69.29
C LEU A 136 1.82 15.87 -70.31
N ASN A 137 3.08 15.80 -69.88
CA ASN A 137 4.21 15.92 -70.79
C ASN A 137 4.25 14.77 -71.81
N THR A 138 4.00 13.53 -71.38
CA THR A 138 3.89 12.37 -72.26
C THR A 138 2.77 12.55 -73.28
N LEU A 139 1.57 12.96 -72.85
CA LEU A 139 0.43 13.23 -73.73
C LEU A 139 0.76 14.31 -74.78
N ARG A 140 1.44 15.38 -74.37
CA ARG A 140 1.89 16.44 -75.29
C ARG A 140 2.82 15.89 -76.37
N VAL A 141 3.80 15.06 -76.01
CA VAL A 141 4.74 14.45 -76.97
C VAL A 141 4.00 13.52 -77.95
N LEU A 142 3.11 12.65 -77.45
CA LEU A 142 2.33 11.73 -78.29
C LEU A 142 1.40 12.47 -79.24
N THR A 143 0.78 13.56 -78.79
CA THR A 143 -0.08 14.43 -79.61
C THR A 143 0.71 15.09 -80.74
N VAL A 144 1.89 15.65 -80.46
CA VAL A 144 2.78 16.26 -81.47
C VAL A 144 3.24 15.22 -82.49
N LYS A 145 3.57 14.00 -82.04
CA LYS A 145 3.97 12.88 -82.91
C LYS A 145 2.82 12.19 -83.63
N LYS A 146 1.56 12.56 -83.34
CA LYS A 146 0.33 11.92 -83.85
C LYS A 146 0.21 10.42 -83.51
N GLN A 147 0.83 9.97 -82.41
CA GLN A 147 0.76 8.60 -81.90
C GLN A 147 -0.46 8.42 -80.99
N TYR A 148 -1.66 8.54 -81.57
CA TYR A 148 -2.91 8.56 -80.79
C TYR A 148 -3.24 7.20 -80.15
N GLU A 149 -2.74 6.10 -80.71
CA GLU A 149 -2.94 4.75 -80.18
C GLU A 149 -2.32 4.57 -78.77
N GLU A 150 -1.26 5.32 -78.46
CA GLU A 150 -0.54 5.23 -77.19
C GLU A 150 -1.07 6.21 -76.12
N ILE A 151 -2.05 7.06 -76.44
CA ILE A 151 -2.59 8.09 -75.53
C ILE A 151 -3.45 7.51 -74.41
N VAL A 152 -4.12 6.39 -74.67
CA VAL A 152 -5.12 5.81 -73.76
C VAL A 152 -4.51 5.55 -72.37
N MET A 153 -3.33 4.93 -72.34
CA MET A 153 -2.65 4.55 -71.09
C MET A 153 -2.24 5.75 -70.20
N PRO A 154 -1.52 6.78 -70.71
CA PRO A 154 -1.24 7.99 -69.93
C PRO A 154 -2.49 8.76 -69.52
N LEU A 155 -3.52 8.80 -70.37
CA LEU A 155 -4.75 9.51 -70.08
C LEU A 155 -5.52 8.88 -68.92
N GLU A 156 -5.66 7.55 -68.91
CA GLU A 156 -6.27 6.83 -67.79
C GLU A 156 -5.52 7.09 -66.48
N GLY A 157 -4.18 7.03 -66.49
CA GLY A 157 -3.37 7.32 -65.31
C GLY A 157 -3.60 8.73 -64.75
N ILE A 158 -3.67 9.73 -65.63
CA ILE A 158 -3.97 11.11 -65.23
C ILE A 158 -5.38 11.24 -64.65
N LEU A 159 -6.39 10.62 -65.29
CA LEU A 159 -7.77 10.69 -64.83
C LEU A 159 -7.92 10.08 -63.42
N GLU A 160 -7.21 8.99 -63.13
CA GLU A 160 -7.23 8.38 -61.80
C GLU A 160 -6.61 9.29 -60.74
N VAL A 161 -5.49 9.94 -61.06
CA VAL A 161 -4.88 10.93 -60.18
C VAL A 161 -5.78 12.15 -59.99
N ILE A 162 -6.49 12.62 -61.02
CA ILE A 162 -7.45 13.72 -60.88
C ILE A 162 -8.61 13.35 -59.95
N LYS A 163 -9.13 12.11 -60.02
CA LYS A 163 -10.19 11.65 -59.09
C LYS A 163 -9.74 11.76 -57.62
N TYR A 164 -8.49 11.42 -57.33
CA TYR A 164 -7.93 11.60 -55.99
C TYR A 164 -8.03 13.06 -55.51
N PHE A 165 -7.74 14.04 -56.40
CA PHE A 165 -7.85 15.46 -56.07
C PHE A 165 -9.29 15.96 -55.92
N MET A 166 -10.26 15.37 -56.64
CA MET A 166 -11.67 15.76 -56.49
C MET A 166 -12.22 15.50 -55.08
N GLY A 167 -11.62 14.58 -54.33
CA GLY A 167 -12.01 14.27 -52.95
C GLY A 167 -11.53 15.27 -51.88
N TYR A 168 -10.77 16.30 -52.25
CA TYR A 168 -10.30 17.34 -51.32
C TYR A 168 -11.21 18.57 -51.22
N ASN A 169 -12.31 18.62 -51.99
CA ASN A 169 -13.34 19.66 -51.93
C ASN A 169 -14.36 19.43 -50.81
#